data_AF-A0AAE0S904-F1
#
_entry.id   AF-A0AAE0S904-F1
#
_cell.length_a   1.000
_cell.length_b   1.000
_cell.length_c   1.000
_cell.angle_alpha   90.00
_cell.angle_beta   90.00
_cell.angle_gamma   90.00
#
_symmetry.space_group_name_H-M   'P 1'
#
loop_
_entity.id
_entity.type
_entity.pdbx_description
1 polymer ?
#
loop_
_entity_poly.entity_id
_entity_poly.type
_entity_poly.pdbx_seq_one_letter_code
_entity_poly.pdbx_strand_id
1 'polypeptide(L)'
;MNPEEVTIVIEDDGTVVESEDFFKKLPAQTVLVFLRKGEKWRGAGSLIHDALSKLYCATRKNEMAGQIRELLAGEDAPEKIHIISQYLDMLETNIDAEERHKDEDWFEGLNKKYKTKSDVMRNNAQTRIRSYFTTAKEQVEKECKGLIKDDLIAALDTIFNRLKSEDFHGSYFDRTDRSGNSMCDRKGWFQCEGPFDSKTCDKFHTINPFASRGYRQLFGLWNLDHIIEKSRVVIPCLIEAAQKRNKMQELNWENVYKLLFTRNNLKLVQIGCHKKAARATENCSWEDFLIS
;
A
#
# COMPACT_ATOMS: atom_id res chain seq x y z
N MET A 1 -48.14 2.94 -26.96
CA MET A 1 -46.74 2.86 -26.49
C MET A 1 -45.87 2.79 -27.72
N ASN A 2 -44.98 3.76 -27.95
CA ASN A 2 -43.97 3.62 -28.99
C ASN A 2 -42.98 2.54 -28.52
N PRO A 3 -42.72 1.48 -29.31
CA PRO A 3 -41.67 0.54 -28.96
C PRO A 3 -40.34 1.30 -28.90
N GLU A 4 -39.64 1.21 -27.78
CA GLU A 4 -38.29 1.76 -27.69
C GLU A 4 -37.39 0.98 -28.66
N GLU A 5 -36.62 1.72 -29.47
CA GLU A 5 -35.62 1.17 -30.37
C GLU A 5 -34.49 0.57 -29.53
N VAL A 6 -34.37 -0.77 -29.53
CA VAL A 6 -33.36 -1.53 -28.78
C VAL A 6 -32.39 -2.22 -29.73
N THR A 7 -31.12 -2.26 -29.35
CA THR A 7 -30.11 -3.07 -30.05
C THR A 7 -29.90 -4.36 -29.28
N ILE A 8 -29.93 -5.50 -29.97
CA ILE A 8 -29.75 -6.82 -29.38
C ILE A 8 -28.32 -7.27 -29.68
N VAL A 9 -27.60 -7.71 -28.66
CA VAL A 9 -26.24 -8.25 -28.80
C VAL A 9 -26.10 -9.59 -28.09
N ILE A 10 -25.15 -10.41 -28.53
CA ILE A 10 -24.76 -11.65 -27.84
C ILE A 10 -24.00 -11.28 -26.56
N GLU A 11 -24.32 -11.94 -25.44
CA GLU A 11 -23.72 -11.64 -24.14
C GLU A 11 -22.22 -11.91 -24.08
N ASP A 12 -21.75 -12.96 -24.75
CA ASP A 12 -20.35 -13.42 -24.76
C ASP A 12 -19.36 -12.41 -25.38
N ASP A 13 -19.73 -11.83 -26.53
CA ASP A 13 -18.80 -11.04 -27.37
C ASP A 13 -19.32 -9.68 -27.82
N GLY A 14 -20.58 -9.36 -27.53
CA GLY A 14 -21.21 -8.10 -27.91
C GLY A 14 -21.56 -8.01 -29.39
N THR A 15 -21.49 -9.12 -30.14
CA THR A 15 -21.87 -9.16 -31.55
C THR A 15 -23.34 -8.79 -31.71
N VAL A 16 -23.63 -7.83 -32.60
CA VAL A 16 -24.99 -7.35 -32.86
C VAL A 16 -25.78 -8.42 -33.60
N VAL A 17 -26.99 -8.70 -33.11
CA VAL A 17 -27.95 -9.57 -33.77
C VAL A 17 -28.72 -8.73 -34.81
N GLU A 18 -28.13 -8.60 -36.00
CA GLU A 18 -28.62 -7.67 -37.04
C GLU A 18 -29.85 -8.17 -37.81
N SER A 19 -30.16 -9.47 -37.74
CA SER A 19 -31.28 -10.05 -38.48
C SER A 19 -31.82 -11.35 -37.87
N GLU A 20 -33.04 -11.69 -38.26
CA GLU A 20 -33.70 -12.96 -37.92
C GLU A 20 -32.89 -14.19 -38.42
N ASP A 21 -32.26 -14.09 -39.60
CA ASP A 21 -31.45 -15.16 -40.17
C ASP A 21 -30.15 -15.38 -39.39
N PHE A 22 -29.59 -14.31 -38.83
CA PHE A 22 -28.46 -14.42 -37.90
C PHE A 22 -28.91 -15.06 -36.58
N PHE A 23 -30.03 -14.59 -36.01
CA PHE A 23 -30.59 -15.12 -34.77
C PHE A 23 -30.85 -16.64 -34.83
N LYS A 24 -31.41 -17.14 -35.94
CA LYS A 24 -31.69 -18.57 -36.14
C LYS A 24 -30.44 -19.45 -36.21
N LYS A 25 -29.26 -18.88 -36.48
CA LYS A 25 -27.98 -19.61 -36.52
C LYS A 25 -27.32 -19.71 -35.15
N LEU A 26 -27.81 -18.96 -34.16
CA LEU A 26 -27.26 -18.99 -32.82
C LEU A 26 -27.57 -20.35 -32.16
N PRO A 27 -26.62 -20.91 -31.39
CA PRO A 27 -26.88 -22.10 -30.58
C PRO A 27 -28.07 -21.90 -29.66
N ALA A 28 -28.80 -22.99 -29.39
CA ALA A 28 -29.83 -22.96 -28.35
C ALA A 28 -29.21 -22.55 -27.00
N GLN A 29 -29.96 -21.77 -26.21
CA GLN A 29 -29.52 -21.18 -24.94
C GLN A 29 -28.47 -20.06 -25.05
N THR A 30 -28.29 -19.46 -26.23
CA THR A 30 -27.49 -18.23 -26.35
C THR A 30 -28.12 -17.10 -25.54
N VAL A 31 -27.35 -16.49 -24.63
CA VAL A 31 -27.80 -15.36 -23.81
C VAL A 31 -27.67 -14.06 -24.61
N LEU A 32 -28.75 -13.27 -24.60
CA LEU A 32 -28.82 -12.00 -25.33
C LEU A 32 -28.95 -10.82 -24.35
N VAL A 33 -28.30 -9.71 -24.70
CA VAL A 33 -28.38 -8.44 -23.97
C VAL A 33 -29.11 -7.40 -24.82
N PHE A 34 -30.09 -6.73 -24.21
CA PHE A 34 -30.86 -5.65 -24.84
C PHE A 34 -30.28 -4.30 -24.40
N LEU A 35 -29.79 -3.54 -25.37
CA LEU A 35 -29.19 -2.22 -25.17
C LEU A 35 -30.19 -1.13 -25.56
N ARG A 36 -30.31 -0.10 -24.73
CA ARG A 36 -31.06 1.12 -25.08
C ARG A 36 -30.33 1.92 -26.16
N LYS A 37 -31.05 2.82 -26.82
CA LYS A 37 -30.46 3.75 -27.79
C LYS A 37 -29.26 4.51 -27.20
N GLY A 38 -28.07 4.32 -27.79
CA GLY A 38 -26.81 4.94 -27.36
C GLY A 38 -26.06 4.18 -26.26
N GLU A 39 -26.63 3.11 -25.72
CA GLU A 39 -25.96 2.22 -24.77
C GLU A 39 -25.00 1.28 -25.50
N LYS A 40 -23.85 0.99 -24.88
CA LYS A 40 -22.83 0.09 -25.43
C LYS A 40 -22.73 -1.16 -24.58
N TRP A 41 -22.54 -2.31 -25.23
CA TRP A 41 -22.17 -3.55 -24.55
C TRP A 41 -20.86 -3.36 -23.79
N ARG A 42 -20.83 -3.79 -22.53
CA ARG A 42 -19.71 -3.56 -21.61
C ARG A 42 -18.89 -4.83 -21.31
N GLY A 43 -19.30 -5.96 -21.88
CA GLY A 43 -18.66 -7.26 -21.73
C GLY A 43 -18.68 -7.86 -20.33
N ALA A 44 -18.06 -9.03 -20.20
CA ALA A 44 -17.99 -9.76 -18.93
C ALA A 44 -17.39 -8.92 -17.77
N GLY A 45 -16.58 -7.90 -18.09
CA GLY A 45 -16.04 -6.97 -17.11
C GLY A 45 -17.11 -6.20 -16.33
N SER A 46 -18.24 -5.83 -16.94
CA SER A 46 -19.34 -5.20 -16.21
C SER A 46 -20.08 -6.16 -15.30
N LEU A 47 -20.17 -7.44 -15.67
CA LEU A 47 -20.77 -8.46 -14.79
C LEU A 47 -19.97 -8.59 -13.49
N ILE A 48 -18.64 -8.59 -13.59
CA ILE A 48 -17.76 -8.62 -12.42
C ILE A 48 -17.95 -7.35 -11.57
N HIS A 49 -17.97 -6.18 -12.20
CA HIS A 49 -18.19 -4.91 -11.49
C HIS A 49 -19.55 -4.89 -10.77
N ASP A 50 -20.62 -5.33 -11.43
CA ASP A 50 -21.97 -5.35 -10.89
C ASP A 50 -22.11 -6.41 -9.79
N ALA A 51 -21.48 -7.57 -9.95
CA ALA A 51 -21.39 -8.58 -8.91
C ALA A 51 -20.67 -8.01 -7.68
N LEU A 52 -19.47 -7.45 -7.83
CA LEU A 52 -18.70 -6.83 -6.74
C LEU A 52 -19.46 -5.67 -6.07
N SER A 53 -20.21 -4.89 -6.85
CA SER A 53 -21.06 -3.82 -6.31
C SER A 53 -22.21 -4.36 -5.44
N LYS A 54 -22.83 -5.48 -5.85
CA LYS A 54 -23.86 -6.16 -5.04
C LYS A 54 -23.29 -6.84 -3.80
N LEU A 55 -22.04 -7.29 -3.90
CA LEU A 55 -21.27 -7.89 -2.82
C LEU A 55 -20.86 -6.85 -1.76
N TYR A 56 -20.78 -5.57 -2.12
CA TYR A 56 -20.57 -4.45 -1.21
C TYR A 56 -21.84 -4.13 -0.38
N CYS A 57 -22.20 -5.02 0.54
CA CYS A 57 -23.35 -4.83 1.43
C CYS A 57 -23.02 -5.28 2.86
N ALA A 58 -22.58 -4.33 3.69
CA ALA A 58 -22.17 -4.60 5.08
C ALA A 58 -23.29 -5.23 5.93
N THR A 59 -24.57 -5.01 5.59
CA THR A 59 -25.73 -5.52 6.35
C THR A 59 -26.03 -6.99 6.12
N ARG A 60 -25.51 -7.60 5.03
CA ARG A 60 -25.74 -9.02 4.69
C ARG A 60 -24.46 -9.87 4.74
N LYS A 61 -23.40 -9.36 5.38
CA LYS A 61 -22.07 -10.00 5.43
C LYS A 61 -22.15 -11.47 5.89
N ASN A 62 -22.88 -11.73 6.97
CA ASN A 62 -22.99 -13.06 7.59
C ASN A 62 -23.83 -14.03 6.73
N GLU A 63 -24.95 -13.57 6.19
CA GLU A 63 -25.80 -14.35 5.28
C GLU A 63 -25.02 -14.76 4.03
N MET A 64 -24.31 -13.80 3.44
CA MET A 64 -23.47 -14.01 2.26
C MET A 64 -22.32 -14.97 2.54
N ALA A 65 -21.66 -14.86 3.70
CA ALA A 65 -20.63 -15.80 4.12
C ALA A 65 -21.19 -17.23 4.22
N GLY A 66 -22.40 -17.41 4.75
CA GLY A 66 -23.10 -18.71 4.79
C GLY A 66 -23.34 -19.28 3.39
N GLN A 67 -23.91 -18.47 2.48
CA GLN A 67 -24.16 -18.88 1.09
C GLN A 67 -22.87 -19.24 0.34
N ILE A 68 -21.79 -18.50 0.57
CA ILE A 68 -20.48 -18.80 -0.03
C ILE A 68 -19.90 -20.10 0.51
N ARG A 69 -20.06 -20.39 1.81
CA ARG A 69 -19.63 -21.67 2.39
C ARG A 69 -20.38 -22.86 1.78
N GLU A 70 -21.68 -22.72 1.56
CA GLU A 70 -22.48 -23.73 0.85
C GLU A 70 -22.03 -23.90 -0.60
N LEU A 71 -21.76 -22.80 -1.31
CA LEU A 71 -21.23 -22.82 -2.68
C LEU A 71 -19.89 -23.56 -2.76
N LEU A 72 -18.99 -23.31 -1.80
CA LEU A 72 -17.68 -23.96 -1.73
C LEU A 72 -17.77 -25.46 -1.41
N ALA A 73 -18.82 -25.91 -0.71
CA ALA A 73 -18.94 -27.32 -0.30
C ALA A 73 -19.15 -28.29 -1.48
N GLY A 74 -19.62 -27.79 -2.64
CA GLY A 74 -19.83 -28.57 -3.86
C GLY A 74 -18.95 -28.14 -5.04
N GLU A 75 -17.93 -27.33 -4.82
CA GLU A 75 -17.02 -26.88 -5.88
C GLU A 75 -15.71 -27.67 -5.84
N ASP A 76 -15.30 -28.19 -7.00
CA ASP A 76 -14.11 -29.02 -7.14
C ASP A 76 -12.96 -28.30 -7.91
N ALA A 77 -13.24 -27.17 -8.56
CA ALA A 77 -12.24 -26.42 -9.32
C ALA A 77 -11.35 -25.57 -8.38
N PRO A 78 -10.04 -25.87 -8.25
CA PRO A 78 -9.17 -25.21 -7.29
C PRO A 78 -9.08 -23.68 -7.47
N GLU A 79 -9.11 -23.20 -8.71
CA GLU A 79 -9.05 -21.78 -9.04
C GLU A 79 -10.28 -21.03 -8.52
N LYS A 80 -11.47 -21.64 -8.64
CA LYS A 80 -12.70 -21.06 -8.12
C LYS A 80 -12.72 -21.09 -6.60
N ILE A 81 -12.36 -22.23 -6.00
CA ILE A 81 -12.24 -22.36 -4.55
C ILE A 81 -11.33 -21.25 -4.01
N HIS A 82 -10.17 -21.04 -4.63
CA HIS A 82 -9.21 -20.02 -4.21
C HIS A 82 -9.77 -18.60 -4.24
N ILE A 83 -10.41 -18.19 -5.34
CA ILE A 83 -10.96 -16.83 -5.48
C ILE A 83 -12.12 -16.63 -4.50
N ILE A 84 -13.02 -17.61 -4.41
CA ILE A 84 -14.20 -17.53 -3.56
C ILE A 84 -13.79 -17.55 -2.07
N SER A 85 -12.80 -18.37 -1.69
CA SER A 85 -12.28 -18.41 -0.32
C SER A 85 -11.62 -17.09 0.08
N GLN A 86 -10.90 -16.43 -0.82
CA GLN A 86 -10.33 -15.10 -0.56
C GLN A 86 -11.41 -14.06 -0.24
N TYR A 87 -12.53 -14.11 -0.94
CA TYR A 87 -13.66 -13.22 -0.68
C TYR A 87 -14.37 -13.57 0.63
N LEU A 88 -14.55 -14.86 0.93
CA LEU A 88 -15.07 -15.33 2.22
C LEU A 88 -14.21 -14.84 3.39
N ASP A 89 -12.89 -14.98 3.29
CA ASP A 89 -11.96 -14.50 4.30
C ASP A 89 -12.15 -12.99 4.53
N MET A 90 -12.30 -12.21 3.46
CA MET A 90 -12.57 -10.77 3.56
C MET A 90 -13.92 -10.49 4.27
N LEU A 91 -14.96 -11.27 3.98
CA LEU A 91 -16.25 -11.18 4.65
C LEU A 91 -16.20 -11.52 6.14
N GLU A 92 -15.16 -12.19 6.61
CA GLU A 92 -15.04 -12.58 8.03
C GLU A 92 -14.08 -11.67 8.80
N THR A 93 -13.44 -10.71 8.11
CA THR A 93 -12.58 -9.70 8.76
C THR A 93 -13.35 -8.75 9.67
N ASN A 94 -12.71 -8.32 10.77
CA ASN A 94 -13.26 -7.37 11.70
C ASN A 94 -12.53 -6.02 11.62
N ILE A 95 -12.56 -5.40 10.44
CA ILE A 95 -11.85 -4.14 10.16
C ILE A 95 -12.28 -3.04 11.14
N ASP A 96 -13.56 -2.95 11.47
CA ASP A 96 -14.10 -1.85 12.29
C ASP A 96 -13.73 -1.94 13.77
N ALA A 97 -13.40 -3.14 14.28
CA ALA A 97 -12.87 -3.26 15.63
C ALA A 97 -11.49 -2.60 15.75
N GLU A 98 -11.33 -1.79 16.79
CA GLU A 98 -10.10 -1.08 17.09
C GLU A 98 -9.46 -1.55 18.40
N GLU A 99 -10.29 -1.81 19.42
CA GLU A 99 -9.86 -2.18 20.76
C GLU A 99 -9.61 -3.67 20.87
N ARG A 100 -8.58 -4.07 21.64
CA ARG A 100 -8.18 -5.47 21.82
C ARG A 100 -9.32 -6.39 22.24
N HIS A 101 -10.13 -5.98 23.20
CA HIS A 101 -11.21 -6.83 23.73
C HIS A 101 -12.36 -7.04 22.72
N LYS A 102 -12.39 -6.28 21.61
CA LYS A 102 -13.39 -6.42 20.54
C LYS A 102 -12.91 -7.31 19.39
N ASP A 103 -11.63 -7.70 19.38
CA ASP A 103 -11.02 -8.52 18.34
C ASP A 103 -9.70 -9.15 18.85
N GLU A 104 -9.78 -10.06 19.83
CA GLU A 104 -8.57 -10.60 20.47
C GLU A 104 -7.66 -11.39 19.50
N ASP A 105 -8.27 -12.10 18.55
CA ASP A 105 -7.58 -12.91 17.53
C ASP A 105 -6.60 -12.07 16.71
N TRP A 106 -6.97 -10.83 16.35
CA TRP A 106 -6.06 -9.93 15.65
C TRP A 106 -4.77 -9.65 16.44
N PHE A 107 -4.85 -9.59 17.77
CA PHE A 107 -3.73 -9.28 18.66
C PHE A 107 -2.94 -10.50 19.14
N GLU A 108 -3.27 -11.70 18.67
CA GLU A 108 -2.56 -12.92 19.04
C GLU A 108 -1.05 -12.80 18.71
N GLY A 109 -0.20 -13.23 19.64
CA GLY A 109 1.26 -13.10 19.54
C GLY A 109 1.83 -11.69 19.77
N LEU A 110 0.99 -10.68 20.09
CA LEU A 110 1.45 -9.35 20.45
C LEU A 110 1.56 -9.15 21.96
N ASN A 111 2.48 -8.28 22.38
CA ASN A 111 2.60 -7.87 23.77
C ASN A 111 1.29 -7.25 24.29
N LYS A 112 0.86 -7.63 25.51
CA LYS A 112 -0.39 -7.18 26.16
C LYS A 112 -0.46 -5.66 26.42
N LYS A 113 0.66 -4.93 26.29
CA LYS A 113 0.71 -3.46 26.37
C LYS A 113 -0.13 -2.78 25.29
N TYR A 114 -0.23 -3.36 24.10
CA TYR A 114 -0.99 -2.78 22.99
C TYR A 114 -2.48 -2.95 23.23
N LYS A 115 -3.23 -1.84 23.29
CA LYS A 115 -4.67 -1.84 23.55
C LYS A 115 -5.49 -1.62 22.30
N THR A 116 -4.93 -0.96 21.29
CA THR A 116 -5.60 -0.71 20.02
C THR A 116 -4.78 -1.23 18.83
N LYS A 117 -5.45 -1.48 17.70
CA LYS A 117 -4.77 -1.90 16.46
C LYS A 117 -3.86 -0.78 15.95
N SER A 118 -4.30 0.46 16.10
CA SER A 118 -3.56 1.66 15.69
C SER A 118 -2.29 1.84 16.51
N ASP A 119 -2.28 1.53 17.82
CA ASP A 119 -1.04 1.55 18.62
C ASP A 119 0.02 0.59 18.06
N VAL A 120 -0.40 -0.59 17.61
CA VAL A 120 0.49 -1.60 17.03
C VAL A 120 1.03 -1.10 15.69
N MET A 121 0.15 -0.59 14.83
CA MET A 121 0.53 -0.08 13.52
C MET A 121 1.42 1.17 13.62
N ARG A 122 1.13 2.06 14.56
CA ARG A 122 1.98 3.20 14.93
C ARG A 122 3.37 2.73 15.35
N ASN A 123 3.45 1.76 16.26
CA ASN A 123 4.73 1.18 16.66
C ASN A 123 5.48 0.54 15.47
N ASN A 124 4.78 -0.09 14.52
CA ASN A 124 5.39 -0.66 13.32
C ASN A 124 6.04 0.43 12.43
N ALA A 125 5.36 1.56 12.22
CA ALA A 125 5.94 2.70 11.50
C ALA A 125 7.19 3.22 12.23
N GLN A 126 7.07 3.49 13.53
CA GLN A 126 8.19 3.99 14.33
C GLN A 126 9.38 3.04 14.31
N THR A 127 9.15 1.72 14.35
CA THR A 127 10.21 0.71 14.31
C THR A 127 10.99 0.76 13.00
N ARG A 128 10.30 0.95 11.86
CA ARG A 128 10.95 1.11 10.55
C ARG A 128 11.80 2.37 10.51
N ILE A 129 11.25 3.51 10.95
CA ILE A 129 11.96 4.79 10.98
C ILE A 129 13.18 4.74 11.91
N ARG A 130 13.05 4.13 13.09
CA ARG A 130 14.19 3.90 14.01
C ARG A 130 15.27 3.04 13.36
N SER A 131 14.90 1.97 12.64
CA SER A 131 15.86 1.14 11.92
C SER A 131 16.65 1.94 10.88
N TYR A 132 16.00 2.86 10.16
CA TYR A 132 16.69 3.76 9.21
C TYR A 132 17.71 4.65 9.90
N PHE A 133 17.37 5.17 11.08
CA PHE A 133 18.29 5.99 11.87
C PHE A 133 19.48 5.17 12.38
N THR A 134 19.22 4.02 13.01
CA THR A 134 20.27 3.13 13.53
C THR A 134 21.25 2.74 12.44
N THR A 135 20.77 2.30 11.29
CA THR A 135 21.63 1.88 10.18
C THR A 135 22.36 3.04 9.50
N ALA A 136 21.77 4.24 9.46
CA ALA A 136 22.48 5.44 9.00
C ALA A 136 23.64 5.80 9.95
N LYS A 137 23.40 5.76 11.26
CA LYS A 137 24.41 6.02 12.29
C LYS A 137 25.54 4.99 12.23
N GLU A 138 25.21 3.70 12.15
CA GLU A 138 26.19 2.61 12.00
C GLU A 138 27.07 2.80 10.75
N GLN A 139 26.49 3.23 9.63
CA GLN A 139 27.24 3.49 8.41
C GLN A 139 28.23 4.65 8.57
N VAL A 140 27.80 5.78 9.14
CA VAL A 140 28.68 6.91 9.45
C VAL A 140 29.80 6.49 10.41
N GLU A 141 29.47 5.75 11.46
CA GLU A 141 30.45 5.29 12.45
C GLU A 141 31.52 4.36 11.85
N LYS A 142 31.16 3.60 10.81
CA LYS A 142 32.04 2.68 10.08
C LYS A 142 32.91 3.40 9.06
N GLU A 143 32.36 4.36 8.32
CA GLU A 143 33.03 5.00 7.18
C GLU A 143 33.85 6.24 7.58
N CYS A 144 33.54 6.89 8.71
CA CYS A 144 34.20 8.12 9.16
C CYS A 144 35.06 7.93 10.41
N LYS A 145 36.05 8.81 10.59
CA LYS A 145 36.93 8.87 11.77
C LYS A 145 37.26 10.31 12.15
N GLY A 146 37.67 10.53 13.41
CA GLY A 146 38.10 11.83 13.90
C GLY A 146 37.00 12.89 13.85
N LEU A 147 37.39 14.15 13.66
CA LEU A 147 36.48 15.30 13.75
C LEU A 147 35.27 15.22 12.80
N ILE A 148 35.45 14.68 11.58
CA ILE A 148 34.35 14.51 10.62
C ILE A 148 33.28 13.55 11.18
N LYS A 149 33.70 12.48 11.85
CA LYS A 149 32.77 11.55 12.50
C LYS A 149 32.01 12.26 13.60
N ASP A 150 32.70 13.00 14.46
CA ASP A 150 32.08 13.68 15.61
C ASP A 150 31.03 14.70 15.14
N ASP A 151 31.34 15.47 14.09
CA ASP A 151 30.41 16.44 13.49
C ASP A 151 29.17 15.77 12.88
N LEU A 152 29.35 14.67 12.15
CA LEU A 152 28.24 13.92 11.57
C LEU A 152 27.36 13.27 12.64
N ILE A 153 27.97 12.77 13.72
CA ILE A 153 27.23 12.20 14.85
C ILE A 153 26.42 13.29 15.57
N ALA A 154 26.98 14.49 15.76
CA ALA A 154 26.24 15.62 16.32
C ALA A 154 25.03 16.03 15.43
N ALA A 155 25.21 16.03 14.11
CA ALA A 155 24.10 16.24 13.17
C ALA A 155 23.04 15.14 13.27
N LEU A 156 23.46 13.87 13.35
CA LEU A 156 22.53 12.75 13.54
C LEU A 156 21.80 12.81 14.88
N ASP A 157 22.45 13.22 15.97
CA ASP A 157 21.79 13.36 17.27
C ASP A 157 20.75 14.51 17.25
N THR A 158 21.01 15.57 16.48
CA THR A 158 20.03 16.63 16.19
C THR A 158 18.82 16.07 15.45
N ILE A 159 19.05 15.29 14.41
CA ILE A 159 18.00 14.57 13.67
C ILE A 159 17.23 13.61 14.58
N PHE A 160 17.91 12.92 15.50
CA PHE A 160 17.25 12.00 16.43
C PHE A 160 16.30 12.72 17.38
N ASN A 161 16.67 13.92 17.85
CA ASN A 161 15.78 14.75 18.66
C ASN A 161 14.58 15.24 17.85
N ARG A 162 14.78 15.59 16.58
CA ARG A 162 13.69 15.90 15.64
C ARG A 162 12.76 14.70 15.43
N LEU A 163 13.30 13.49 15.30
CA LEU A 163 12.53 12.26 15.19
C LEU A 163 11.70 12.01 16.45
N LYS A 164 12.23 12.26 17.65
CA LYS A 164 11.46 12.15 18.90
C LYS A 164 10.30 13.14 18.93
N SER A 165 10.50 14.39 18.53
CA SER A 165 9.43 15.40 18.51
C SER A 165 8.32 15.06 17.53
N GLU A 166 8.65 14.35 16.45
CA GLU A 166 7.72 13.90 15.40
C GLU A 166 7.22 12.46 15.65
N ASP A 167 7.43 11.94 16.87
CA ASP A 167 7.07 10.58 17.30
C ASP A 167 7.47 9.49 16.29
N PHE A 168 8.68 9.62 15.73
CA PHE A 168 9.26 8.74 14.72
C PHE A 168 8.30 8.45 13.55
N HIS A 169 7.48 9.43 13.18
CA HIS A 169 6.44 9.34 12.15
C HIS A 169 5.51 8.13 12.34
N GLY A 170 5.18 7.80 13.60
CA GLY A 170 4.23 6.73 13.90
C GLY A 170 2.88 6.91 13.20
N SER A 171 2.48 8.15 12.93
CA SER A 171 1.23 8.51 12.24
C SER A 171 1.11 7.92 10.83
N TYR A 172 2.21 7.57 10.15
CA TYR A 172 2.17 7.01 8.80
C TYR A 172 1.31 5.75 8.67
N PHE A 173 1.25 4.90 9.71
CA PHE A 173 0.46 3.67 9.68
C PHE A 173 -0.77 3.70 10.58
N ASP A 174 -1.07 4.86 11.16
CA ASP A 174 -2.16 5.05 12.10
C ASP A 174 -3.42 5.53 11.35
N ARG A 175 -4.46 4.69 11.26
CA ARG A 175 -5.74 5.06 10.61
C ARG A 175 -6.59 6.04 11.43
N THR A 176 -6.26 6.18 12.72
CA THR A 176 -6.94 7.12 13.64
C THR A 176 -6.29 8.50 13.61
N ASP A 177 -5.11 8.63 13.01
CA ASP A 177 -4.46 9.91 12.80
C ASP A 177 -5.35 10.89 12.00
N ARG A 178 -5.33 12.15 12.41
CA ARG A 178 -6.12 13.24 11.81
C ARG A 178 -5.25 14.36 11.25
N SER A 179 -3.93 14.23 11.33
CA SER A 179 -2.98 15.21 10.84
C SER A 179 -2.82 15.18 9.31
N GLY A 180 -3.38 14.17 8.64
CA GLY A 180 -3.26 13.98 7.18
C GLY A 180 -1.98 13.25 6.77
N ASN A 181 -1.17 12.79 7.73
CA ASN A 181 0.09 12.09 7.47
C ASN A 181 -0.07 10.58 7.21
N SER A 182 -1.21 10.01 7.60
CA SER A 182 -1.48 8.57 7.42
C SER A 182 -1.38 8.15 5.95
N MET A 183 -0.75 7.01 5.71
CA MET A 183 -0.61 6.37 4.39
C MET A 183 -1.79 5.45 4.06
N CYS A 184 -2.77 5.37 4.95
CA CYS A 184 -4.00 4.61 4.74
C CYS A 184 -5.24 5.49 4.84
N ASP A 185 -6.35 4.99 4.32
CA ASP A 185 -7.65 5.63 4.54
C ASP A 185 -8.15 5.45 5.98
N ARG A 186 -9.33 5.99 6.28
CA ARG A 186 -9.94 5.91 7.62
C ARG A 186 -10.30 4.48 8.06
N LYS A 187 -10.38 3.54 7.12
CA LYS A 187 -10.63 2.11 7.40
C LYS A 187 -9.33 1.32 7.52
N GLY A 188 -8.19 1.91 7.20
CA GLY A 188 -6.88 1.28 7.26
C GLY A 188 -6.44 0.60 5.95
N TRP A 189 -7.05 0.96 4.81
CA TRP A 189 -6.59 0.49 3.51
C TRP A 189 -5.36 1.26 3.05
N PHE A 190 -4.26 0.53 2.86
CA PHE A 190 -3.03 1.02 2.24
C PHE A 190 -3.02 0.67 0.76
N GLN A 191 -2.44 1.55 -0.03
CA GLN A 191 -2.23 1.37 -1.47
C GLN A 191 -0.75 1.41 -1.76
N CYS A 192 -0.29 0.54 -2.66
CA CYS A 192 1.09 0.56 -3.12
C CYS A 192 1.35 1.82 -3.97
N GLU A 193 2.40 2.56 -3.65
CA GLU A 193 2.81 3.78 -4.35
C GLU A 193 3.66 3.50 -5.61
N GLY A 194 3.80 2.21 -5.97
CA GLY A 194 4.59 1.74 -7.11
C GLY A 194 6.10 1.76 -6.86
N PRO A 195 6.89 1.15 -7.75
CA PRO A 195 8.35 1.18 -7.64
C PRO A 195 8.88 2.62 -7.67
N PHE A 196 10.14 2.80 -7.28
CA PHE A 196 10.78 4.11 -7.19
C PHE A 196 10.84 4.89 -8.49
N ASP A 197 10.86 4.19 -9.62
CA ASP A 197 10.93 4.72 -10.98
C ASP A 197 9.57 4.85 -11.67
N SER A 198 8.47 4.61 -10.95
CA SER A 198 7.10 4.83 -11.44
C SER A 198 6.34 5.76 -10.51
N LYS A 199 5.29 6.42 -11.01
CA LYS A 199 4.38 7.24 -10.19
C LYS A 199 3.30 6.42 -9.49
N THR A 200 2.97 5.24 -10.03
CA THR A 200 1.83 4.43 -9.60
C THR A 200 2.17 2.95 -9.58
N CYS A 201 1.36 2.17 -8.86
CA CYS A 201 1.41 0.71 -8.91
C CYS A 201 0.45 0.19 -10.00
N ASP A 202 0.99 -0.31 -11.11
CA ASP A 202 0.19 -0.84 -12.22
C ASP A 202 -0.53 -2.16 -11.88
N LYS A 203 -0.17 -2.76 -10.75
CA LYS A 203 -0.79 -3.99 -10.22
C LYS A 203 -1.88 -3.71 -9.18
N PHE A 204 -2.14 -2.44 -8.87
CA PHE A 204 -3.19 -2.01 -7.93
C PHE A 204 -3.12 -2.73 -6.57
N HIS A 205 -1.92 -3.01 -6.08
CA HIS A 205 -1.76 -3.72 -4.81
C HIS A 205 -2.35 -2.89 -3.67
N THR A 206 -3.21 -3.51 -2.86
CA THR A 206 -3.78 -2.94 -1.65
C THR A 206 -3.66 -3.92 -0.49
N ILE A 207 -3.73 -3.42 0.73
CA ILE A 207 -3.74 -4.24 1.94
C ILE A 207 -4.43 -3.50 3.08
N ASN A 208 -5.15 -4.23 3.93
CA ASN A 208 -5.67 -3.69 5.19
C ASN A 208 -5.12 -4.50 6.38
N PRO A 209 -4.01 -4.08 7.00
CA PRO A 209 -3.43 -4.80 8.14
C PRO A 209 -4.32 -4.79 9.38
N PHE A 210 -5.36 -3.95 9.42
CA PHE A 210 -6.34 -3.92 10.50
C PHE A 210 -7.42 -5.01 10.36
N ALA A 211 -7.47 -5.70 9.22
CA ALA A 211 -8.55 -6.63 8.90
C ALA A 211 -8.46 -7.97 9.65
N SER A 212 -7.27 -8.56 9.74
CA SER A 212 -7.04 -9.82 10.46
C SER A 212 -5.57 -9.96 10.88
N ARG A 213 -5.28 -10.94 11.75
CA ARG A 213 -3.91 -11.35 12.10
C ARG A 213 -3.06 -11.68 10.86
N GLY A 214 -3.63 -12.38 9.88
CA GLY A 214 -2.94 -12.74 8.64
C GLY A 214 -2.54 -11.51 7.83
N TYR A 215 -3.47 -10.58 7.61
CA TYR A 215 -3.16 -9.33 6.90
C TYR A 215 -2.15 -8.45 7.65
N ARG A 216 -2.21 -8.42 9.00
CA ARG A 216 -1.19 -7.76 9.82
C ARG A 216 0.20 -8.35 9.57
N GLN A 217 0.33 -9.68 9.48
CA GLN A 217 1.61 -10.34 9.20
C GLN A 217 2.09 -10.08 7.77
N LEU A 218 1.19 -10.16 6.77
CA LEU A 218 1.52 -9.88 5.37
C LEU A 218 2.02 -8.45 5.14
N PHE A 219 1.55 -7.49 5.94
CA PHE A 219 2.06 -6.11 5.90
C PHE A 219 3.55 -6.00 6.27
N GLY A 220 4.11 -7.00 6.97
CA GLY A 220 5.55 -7.11 7.17
C GLY A 220 6.36 -7.24 5.88
N LEU A 221 5.74 -7.71 4.79
CA LEU A 221 6.38 -7.82 3.47
C LEU A 221 6.36 -6.49 2.68
N TRP A 222 5.55 -5.53 3.11
CA TRP A 222 5.52 -4.20 2.51
C TRP A 222 6.68 -3.35 3.02
N ASN A 223 7.30 -2.54 2.17
CA ASN A 223 8.49 -1.76 2.48
C ASN A 223 8.19 -0.26 2.44
N LEU A 224 8.85 0.53 3.28
CA LEU A 224 9.00 1.98 3.09
C LEU A 224 10.30 2.20 2.32
N ASP A 225 10.22 2.19 1.01
CA ASP A 225 11.36 2.21 0.11
C ASP A 225 11.84 3.65 -0.17
N HIS A 226 13.15 3.88 -0.09
CA HIS A 226 13.76 5.20 -0.34
C HIS A 226 13.96 5.43 -1.83
N ILE A 227 13.31 6.42 -2.44
CA ILE A 227 13.46 6.74 -3.88
C ILE A 227 14.93 7.03 -4.20
N ILE A 228 15.58 7.87 -3.40
CA ILE A 228 17.04 8.10 -3.37
C ILE A 228 17.62 7.22 -2.26
N GLU A 229 18.45 6.23 -2.62
CA GLU A 229 18.91 5.19 -1.69
C GLU A 229 19.69 5.78 -0.50
N LYS A 230 19.24 5.48 0.72
CA LYS A 230 19.91 5.88 1.97
C LYS A 230 21.40 5.52 1.97
N SER A 231 21.71 4.23 1.85
CA SER A 231 23.07 3.73 2.11
C SER A 231 24.04 3.88 0.93
N ARG A 232 23.51 4.02 -0.30
CA ARG A 232 24.35 4.15 -1.50
C ARG A 232 24.52 5.60 -1.96
N VAL A 233 23.62 6.50 -1.57
CA VAL A 233 23.61 7.89 -2.04
C VAL A 233 23.60 8.87 -0.89
N VAL A 234 22.52 8.90 -0.10
CA VAL A 234 22.32 9.97 0.91
C VAL A 234 23.44 10.01 1.95
N ILE A 235 23.80 8.87 2.54
CA ILE A 235 24.87 8.82 3.56
C ILE A 235 26.26 9.10 2.95
N PRO A 236 26.66 8.47 1.83
CA PRO A 236 27.91 8.83 1.15
C PRO A 236 28.01 10.32 0.78
N CYS A 237 26.96 10.93 0.21
CA CYS A 237 26.95 12.35 -0.14
C CYS A 237 27.05 13.26 1.10
N LEU A 238 26.39 12.90 2.21
CA LEU A 238 26.53 13.61 3.48
C LEU A 238 27.96 13.54 4.03
N ILE A 239 28.61 12.37 3.94
CA ILE A 239 30.00 12.19 4.36
C ILE A 239 30.94 13.05 3.49
N GLU A 240 30.74 13.02 2.17
CA GLU A 240 31.50 13.85 1.23
C GLU A 240 31.31 15.35 1.50
N ALA A 241 30.09 15.78 1.83
CA ALA A 241 29.79 17.15 2.21
C ALA A 241 30.57 17.57 3.46
N ALA A 242 30.60 16.72 4.50
CA ALA A 242 31.38 16.99 5.70
C ALA A 242 32.89 17.06 5.44
N GLN A 243 33.40 16.32 4.45
CA GLN A 243 34.81 16.36 4.06
C GLN A 243 35.19 17.59 3.23
N LYS A 244 34.29 18.04 2.33
CA LYS A 244 34.56 19.11 1.36
C LYS A 244 34.12 20.50 1.82
N ARG A 245 33.34 20.61 2.89
CA ARG A 245 32.82 21.90 3.35
C ARG A 245 33.91 22.87 3.79
N ASN A 246 33.69 24.15 3.51
CA ASN A 246 34.50 25.24 4.03
C ASN A 246 34.06 25.64 5.45
N LYS A 247 34.89 26.42 6.16
CA LYS A 247 34.59 26.87 7.55
C LYS A 247 33.32 27.70 7.72
N MET A 248 32.84 28.30 6.63
CA MET A 248 31.62 29.13 6.62
C MET A 248 30.36 28.33 6.27
N GLN A 249 30.47 27.02 6.03
CA GLN A 249 29.36 26.18 5.62
C GLN A 249 28.99 25.21 6.73
N GLU A 250 27.69 25.04 6.94
CA GLU A 250 27.13 24.07 7.88
C GLU A 250 26.49 22.89 7.15
N LEU A 251 26.36 21.77 7.84
CA LEU A 251 25.68 20.59 7.30
C LEU A 251 24.16 20.81 7.32
N ASN A 252 23.52 20.61 6.17
CA ASN A 252 22.08 20.65 6.01
C ASN A 252 21.43 19.36 6.54
N TRP A 253 21.38 19.23 7.87
CA TRP A 253 20.75 18.10 8.54
C TRP A 253 19.24 18.00 8.25
N GLU A 254 18.59 19.11 7.92
CA GLU A 254 17.17 19.12 7.53
C GLU A 254 16.93 18.36 6.22
N ASN A 255 17.80 18.54 5.23
CA ASN A 255 17.73 17.80 3.98
C ASN A 255 17.98 16.30 4.20
N VAL A 256 18.94 15.94 5.08
CA VAL A 256 19.15 14.54 5.49
C VAL A 256 17.88 13.98 6.13
N TYR A 257 17.28 14.71 7.07
CA TYR A 257 16.05 14.30 7.74
C TYR A 257 14.92 14.04 6.74
N LYS A 258 14.72 14.99 5.81
CA LYS A 258 13.74 14.91 4.73
C LYS A 258 13.95 13.66 3.88
N LEU A 259 15.18 13.41 3.42
CA LEU A 259 15.49 12.28 2.55
C LEU A 259 15.44 10.92 3.27
N LEU A 260 15.74 10.85 4.56
CA LEU A 260 15.83 9.56 5.26
C LEU A 260 14.53 9.13 5.95
N PHE A 261 13.70 10.07 6.40
CA PHE A 261 12.61 9.75 7.33
C PHE A 261 11.23 10.23 6.88
N THR A 262 11.15 11.00 5.79
CA THR A 262 9.89 11.59 5.34
C THR A 262 9.39 11.04 4.02
N ARG A 263 8.09 11.24 3.75
CA ARG A 263 7.44 10.90 2.48
C ARG A 263 7.97 11.65 1.26
N ASN A 264 8.82 12.67 1.46
CA ASN A 264 9.50 13.31 0.33
C ASN A 264 10.40 12.34 -0.44
N ASN A 265 10.88 11.28 0.22
CA ASN A 265 11.74 10.28 -0.40
C ASN A 265 11.32 8.84 -0.06
N LEU A 266 10.25 8.64 0.71
CA LEU A 266 9.76 7.31 1.11
C LEU A 266 8.48 6.96 0.38
N LYS A 267 8.46 5.76 -0.22
CA LYS A 267 7.28 5.13 -0.81
C LYS A 267 6.90 3.85 -0.10
N LEU A 268 5.62 3.67 0.19
CA LEU A 268 5.07 2.42 0.66
C LEU A 268 4.83 1.48 -0.52
N VAL A 269 5.57 0.37 -0.57
CA VAL A 269 5.54 -0.57 -1.70
C VAL A 269 5.34 -2.01 -1.26
N GLN A 270 4.53 -2.75 -2.00
CA GLN A 270 4.42 -4.20 -1.86
C GLN A 270 5.73 -4.87 -2.33
N ILE A 271 6.10 -6.04 -1.78
CA ILE A 271 7.39 -6.69 -2.05
C ILE A 271 7.71 -6.91 -3.54
N GLY A 272 6.73 -7.25 -4.36
CA GLY A 272 6.86 -7.40 -5.81
C GLY A 272 7.00 -6.08 -6.59
N CYS A 273 6.76 -4.94 -5.94
CA CYS A 273 7.07 -3.60 -6.47
C CYS A 273 8.38 -3.03 -5.92
N HIS A 274 9.01 -3.69 -4.93
CA HIS A 274 10.28 -3.25 -4.36
C HIS A 274 11.44 -3.69 -5.25
N LYS A 275 11.83 -2.83 -6.20
CA LYS A 275 13.00 -3.05 -7.07
C LYS A 275 14.30 -2.90 -6.26
N LYS A 276 15.09 -3.96 -6.21
CA LYS A 276 16.43 -3.99 -5.55
C LYS A 276 17.59 -3.56 -6.47
N ALA A 277 17.29 -3.21 -7.73
CA ALA A 277 18.29 -2.68 -8.65
C ALA A 277 18.89 -1.36 -8.11
N ALA A 278 20.14 -1.09 -8.47
CA ALA A 278 20.76 0.20 -8.16
C ALA A 278 19.97 1.34 -8.81
N ARG A 279 19.78 2.43 -8.07
CA ARG A 279 19.03 3.60 -8.53
C ARG A 279 19.99 4.59 -9.16
N ALA A 280 19.52 5.33 -10.16
CA ALA A 280 20.32 6.40 -10.73
C ALA A 280 20.62 7.44 -9.64
N THR A 281 21.89 7.78 -9.47
CA THR A 281 22.38 8.68 -8.41
C THR A 281 22.32 10.16 -8.80
N GLU A 282 21.89 10.46 -10.03
CA GLU A 282 21.92 11.80 -10.63
C GLU A 282 21.04 12.85 -9.91
N ASN A 283 20.17 12.41 -8.99
CA ASN A 283 19.21 13.27 -8.30
C ASN A 283 19.67 13.72 -6.90
N CYS A 284 20.93 13.51 -6.51
CA CYS A 284 21.44 13.93 -5.21
C CYS A 284 22.96 14.16 -5.27
N SER A 285 23.39 15.36 -4.88
CA SER A 285 24.80 15.74 -4.80
C SER A 285 25.21 16.12 -3.39
N TRP A 286 26.51 16.09 -3.09
CA TRP A 286 27.02 16.45 -1.76
C TRP A 286 26.76 17.93 -1.43
N GLU A 287 26.72 18.81 -2.42
CA GLU A 287 26.41 20.23 -2.26
C GLU A 287 24.99 20.45 -1.67
N ASP A 288 24.04 19.55 -1.93
CA ASP A 288 22.68 19.60 -1.38
C ASP A 288 22.66 19.44 0.16
N PHE A 289 23.78 18.98 0.74
CA PHE A 289 23.94 18.78 2.18
C PHE A 289 24.72 19.92 2.84
N LEU A 290 24.92 21.04 2.17
CA LEU A 290 25.55 22.24 2.72
C LEU A 290 24.63 23.45 2.69
N ILE A 291 24.72 24.27 3.73
CA ILE A 291 24.08 25.59 3.81
C ILE A 291 25.14 26.63 4.21
N SER A 292 24.90 27.89 3.83
CA SER A 292 25.75 29.04 4.19
C SER A 292 25.29 29.71 5.47
#